data_AF-A0A4U6XD05-F1
#
_entry.id   AF-A0A4U6XD05-F1
#
_cell.length_a   1.000
_cell.length_b   1.000
_cell.length_c   1.000
_cell.angle_alpha   90.00
_cell.angle_beta   90.00
_cell.angle_gamma   90.00
#
_symmetry.space_group_name_H-M   'P 1'
#
loop_
_entity.id
_entity.type
_entity.pdbx_description
1 polymer ?
#
loop_
_entity_poly.entity_id
_entity_poly.type
_entity_poly.pdbx_seq_one_letter_code
_entity_poly.pdbx_strand_id
1 'polypeptide(L)'
;MRKILATEKEFTVRALDGTPESDVCNPWKKTFLSRFRRDEWHVQATAPLMLEAIQDLLIAAFEGKKHPLLFSRKSPRRQDVVYVEKAWLNPIHFEELPGGINSVTKDVLGFLSIVLMNIKTAQVQEGLIWDERAKLGIPVAGPKVLGWIMPRNNWVSVFRLVQMRLPHRGSNLWNILEHLACYRNSKSGKLRLDERFCTGKVDNPKPNGELGKKSWARPGGYPYLLVKEWVDGFSNPVGGRDLLSEFDATRQIGGFDLVGKTMEHVRNSNRPVAIWEFRELGVVRPKKLLDHLTTIQKAVLEFHEKYPNEPAPERTTEEECRTRWWHIGSWCSKGRVQ
;
A
#
# COMPACT_ATOMS: atom_id res chain seq x y z
N MET A 1 4.92 26.47 -48.44
CA MET A 1 4.66 25.63 -47.26
C MET A 1 5.41 24.32 -47.40
N ARG A 2 6.54 24.15 -46.70
CA ARG A 2 7.29 22.88 -46.66
C ARG A 2 6.74 22.01 -45.53
N LYS A 3 6.22 20.83 -45.87
CA LYS A 3 5.94 19.75 -44.91
C LYS A 3 7.27 19.25 -44.36
N ILE A 4 7.49 19.39 -43.05
CA ILE A 4 8.53 18.65 -42.35
C ILE A 4 7.93 17.27 -42.04
N LEU A 5 8.41 16.26 -42.77
CA LEU A 5 8.18 14.85 -42.44
C LEU A 5 8.88 14.58 -41.10
N ALA A 6 8.10 14.33 -40.06
CA ALA A 6 8.63 13.80 -38.82
C ALA A 6 9.07 12.35 -39.09
N THR A 7 10.36 12.10 -39.00
CA THR A 7 10.94 10.76 -39.04
C THR A 7 10.40 9.96 -37.85
N GLU A 8 9.68 8.88 -38.15
CA GLU A 8 9.39 7.81 -37.18
C GLU A 8 10.72 7.31 -36.62
N LYS A 9 10.89 7.42 -35.30
CA LYS A 9 11.87 6.61 -34.59
C LYS A 9 11.12 5.39 -34.07
N GLU A 10 11.28 4.28 -34.77
CA GLU A 10 11.05 2.96 -34.20
C GLU A 10 12.00 2.75 -33.02
N PHE A 11 11.45 2.32 -31.90
CA PHE A 11 12.22 1.88 -30.74
C PHE A 11 12.36 0.36 -30.85
N THR A 12 13.46 -0.10 -31.42
CA THR A 12 13.89 -1.49 -31.30
C THR A 12 14.63 -1.65 -29.97
N VAL A 13 14.06 -2.40 -29.03
CA VAL A 13 14.82 -2.90 -27.89
C VAL A 13 15.78 -3.93 -28.46
N ARG A 14 17.09 -3.68 -28.35
CA ARG A 14 18.12 -4.64 -28.77
C ARG A 14 18.46 -5.53 -27.58
N ALA A 15 18.65 -6.82 -27.81
CA ALA A 15 19.29 -7.69 -26.85
C ALA A 15 20.70 -7.15 -26.50
N LEU A 16 21.22 -7.52 -25.33
CA LEU A 16 22.54 -7.08 -24.84
C LEU A 16 23.71 -7.44 -25.78
N ASP A 17 23.49 -8.32 -26.75
CA ASP A 17 24.46 -8.72 -27.78
C ASP A 17 24.36 -7.92 -29.09
N GLY A 18 23.47 -6.93 -29.16
CA GLY A 18 23.33 -6.04 -30.32
C GLY A 18 22.58 -6.64 -31.51
N THR A 19 22.03 -7.85 -31.38
CA THR A 19 21.20 -8.44 -32.44
C THR A 19 19.83 -7.75 -32.50
N PRO A 20 19.29 -7.43 -33.70
CA PRO A 20 17.92 -6.96 -33.85
C PRO A 20 16.98 -8.13 -33.55
N GLU A 21 16.26 -8.06 -32.44
CA GLU A 21 15.20 -9.02 -32.12
C GLU A 21 14.08 -8.88 -33.16
N SER A 22 13.69 -9.98 -33.82
CA SER A 22 12.61 -9.95 -34.81
C SER A 22 11.32 -9.41 -34.17
N ASP A 23 10.60 -8.54 -34.87
CA ASP A 23 9.33 -7.91 -34.44
C ASP A 23 8.22 -8.89 -34.00
N VAL A 24 8.43 -10.20 -34.19
CA VAL A 24 7.56 -11.28 -33.72
C VAL A 24 7.42 -11.30 -32.19
N CYS A 25 8.39 -10.75 -31.45
CA CYS A 25 8.41 -10.73 -29.98
C CYS A 25 7.91 -9.42 -29.36
N ASN A 26 7.34 -8.49 -30.13
CA ASN A 26 6.82 -7.23 -29.60
C ASN A 26 5.31 -7.33 -29.27
N PRO A 27 4.90 -7.63 -28.01
CA PRO A 27 3.49 -7.79 -27.65
C PRO A 27 2.71 -6.46 -27.59
N TRP A 28 3.35 -5.32 -27.86
CA TRP A 28 2.75 -4.01 -27.65
C TRP A 28 1.91 -3.56 -28.86
N LYS A 29 0.58 -3.71 -28.78
CA LYS A 29 -0.34 -3.10 -29.75
C LYS A 29 -0.54 -1.61 -29.45
N LYS A 30 -0.25 -0.74 -30.43
CA LYS A 30 -0.64 0.69 -30.38
C LYS A 30 -2.16 0.81 -30.44
N THR A 31 -2.83 0.93 -29.30
CA THR A 31 -4.21 1.40 -29.24
C THR A 31 -4.25 2.92 -29.39
N PHE A 32 -4.80 3.40 -30.51
CA PHE A 32 -5.04 4.83 -30.73
C PHE A 32 -6.19 5.32 -29.83
N LEU A 33 -5.84 5.96 -28.71
CA LEU A 33 -6.77 6.77 -27.94
C LEU A 33 -6.49 8.24 -28.28
N SER A 34 -7.39 8.86 -29.05
CA SER A 34 -7.26 10.19 -29.67
C SER A 34 -7.13 11.38 -28.70
N ARG A 35 -7.08 11.14 -27.38
CA ARG A 35 -6.99 12.18 -26.33
C ARG A 35 -5.63 12.29 -25.63
N PHE A 36 -4.69 11.38 -25.87
CA PHE A 36 -3.36 11.51 -25.28
C PHE A 36 -2.47 12.35 -26.19
N ARG A 37 -1.77 13.34 -25.62
CA ARG A 37 -0.66 13.98 -26.33
C ARG A 37 0.32 12.87 -26.69
N ARG A 38 0.62 12.71 -27.99
CA ARG A 38 1.31 11.53 -28.56
C ARG A 38 2.71 11.26 -27.98
N ASP A 39 3.23 12.14 -27.13
CA ASP A 39 4.62 12.13 -26.64
C ASP A 39 4.70 12.03 -25.10
N GLU A 40 3.68 11.49 -24.45
CA GLU A 40 3.56 11.45 -23.00
C GLU A 40 3.43 10.00 -22.49
N TRP A 41 4.30 9.62 -21.55
CA TRP A 41 4.39 8.28 -20.96
C TRP A 41 3.79 8.28 -19.57
N HIS A 42 2.83 7.40 -19.32
CA HIS A 42 2.31 7.15 -17.97
C HIS A 42 3.28 6.26 -17.21
N VAL A 43 3.82 6.76 -16.10
CA VAL A 43 4.84 6.04 -15.34
C VAL A 43 4.18 5.15 -14.29
N GLN A 44 4.63 3.91 -14.26
CA GLN A 44 4.40 2.94 -13.21
C GLN A 44 5.75 2.31 -12.85
N ALA A 45 5.94 1.93 -11.60
CA ALA A 45 7.17 1.28 -11.16
C ALA A 45 6.84 0.09 -10.28
N THR A 46 7.69 -0.94 -10.33
CA THR A 46 7.67 -2.03 -9.36
C THR A 46 8.96 -2.00 -8.58
N ALA A 47 8.89 -2.03 -7.25
CA ALA A 47 10.07 -2.04 -6.40
C ALA A 47 9.87 -2.87 -5.14
N PRO A 48 10.91 -3.56 -4.66
CA PRO A 48 10.88 -4.21 -3.36
C PRO A 48 10.90 -3.14 -2.25
N LEU A 49 9.91 -3.13 -1.37
CA LEU A 49 9.87 -2.22 -0.23
C LEU A 49 9.35 -2.91 1.03
N MET A 50 9.94 -2.50 2.14
CA MET A 50 9.55 -2.82 3.51
C MET A 50 8.21 -2.15 3.84
N LEU A 51 7.43 -2.76 4.71
CA LEU A 51 6.14 -2.22 5.14
C LEU A 51 6.29 -0.90 5.93
N GLU A 52 7.44 -0.66 6.56
CA GLU A 52 7.78 0.63 7.18
C GLU A 52 7.85 1.77 6.15
N ALA A 53 8.41 1.49 4.97
CA ALA A 53 8.42 2.44 3.87
C ALA A 53 7.01 2.67 3.32
N ILE A 54 6.17 1.62 3.29
CA ILE A 54 4.75 1.78 2.92
C ILE A 54 4.03 2.71 3.90
N GLN A 55 4.28 2.56 5.21
CA GLN A 55 3.74 3.48 6.22
C GLN A 55 4.18 4.93 5.95
N ASP A 56 5.47 5.16 5.71
CA ASP A 56 5.99 6.50 5.39
C ASP A 56 5.38 7.11 4.14
N LEU A 57 5.20 6.29 3.10
CA LEU A 57 4.58 6.71 1.85
C LEU A 57 3.12 7.11 2.04
N LEU A 58 2.35 6.36 2.85
CA LEU A 58 0.95 6.69 3.15
C LEU A 58 0.83 7.98 3.97
N ILE A 59 1.71 8.18 4.96
CA ILE A 59 1.81 9.44 5.72
C ILE A 59 2.13 10.60 4.76
N ALA A 60 3.16 10.45 3.93
CA ALA A 60 3.57 11.48 2.98
C ALA A 60 2.46 11.82 1.97
N ALA A 61 1.71 10.82 1.50
CA ALA A 61 0.57 10.99 0.61
C ALA A 61 -0.57 11.77 1.27
N PHE A 62 -0.91 11.43 2.52
CA PHE A 62 -1.94 12.13 3.29
C PHE A 62 -1.54 13.61 3.48
N GLU A 63 -0.32 13.86 3.96
CA GLU A 63 0.23 15.21 4.19
C GLU A 63 0.40 16.02 2.89
N GLY A 64 0.41 15.36 1.72
CA GLY A 64 0.61 16.03 0.42
C GLY A 64 2.06 16.41 0.14
N LYS A 65 2.99 15.73 0.81
CA LYS A 65 4.41 15.81 0.50
C LYS A 65 4.63 15.35 -0.94
N LYS A 66 5.66 15.91 -1.58
CA LYS A 66 6.08 15.48 -2.90
C LYS A 66 7.09 14.36 -2.70
N HIS A 67 6.86 13.20 -3.30
CA HIS A 67 7.81 12.09 -3.24
C HIS A 67 7.73 11.28 -4.56
N PRO A 68 8.85 10.73 -5.08
CA PRO A 68 8.92 10.13 -6.42
C PRO A 68 8.03 8.91 -6.62
N LEU A 69 7.77 8.19 -5.52
CA LEU A 69 6.86 7.05 -5.53
C LEU A 69 5.39 7.47 -5.36
N LEU A 70 5.05 8.72 -5.04
CA LEU A 70 3.64 9.09 -4.84
C LEU A 70 2.93 9.37 -6.15
N PHE A 71 1.63 9.07 -6.18
CA PHE A 71 0.74 9.43 -7.27
C PHE A 71 0.70 10.96 -7.48
N SER A 72 0.31 11.38 -8.68
CA SER A 72 0.17 12.80 -9.04
C SER A 72 -0.78 13.55 -8.08
N ARG A 73 -0.38 14.75 -7.62
CA ARG A 73 -1.16 15.61 -6.70
C ARG A 73 -2.62 15.87 -7.10
N LYS A 74 -2.94 15.72 -8.40
CA LYS A 74 -4.29 15.92 -8.94
C LYS A 74 -5.16 14.66 -8.93
N SER A 75 -4.65 13.51 -8.44
CA SER A 75 -5.43 12.28 -8.43
C SER A 75 -6.58 12.39 -7.41
N PRO A 76 -7.83 12.05 -7.80
CA PRO A 76 -8.97 12.01 -6.88
C PRO A 76 -8.76 11.00 -5.74
N ARG A 77 -7.89 10.00 -5.94
CA ARG A 77 -7.55 8.94 -4.96
C ARG A 77 -6.92 9.46 -3.67
N ARG A 78 -6.49 10.73 -3.62
CA ARG A 78 -5.93 11.32 -2.39
C ARG A 78 -6.93 11.34 -1.24
N GLN A 79 -8.23 11.39 -1.55
CA GLN A 79 -9.28 11.44 -0.54
C GLN A 79 -9.41 10.13 0.24
N ASP A 80 -8.89 9.03 -0.32
CA ASP A 80 -9.03 7.70 0.25
C ASP A 80 -7.76 7.20 0.95
N VAL A 81 -6.71 8.02 1.01
CA VAL A 81 -5.47 7.68 1.72
C VAL A 81 -5.74 7.70 3.22
N VAL A 82 -5.46 6.58 3.87
CA VAL A 82 -5.52 6.39 5.31
C VAL A 82 -4.23 5.73 5.78
N TYR A 83 -3.77 6.09 6.97
CA TYR A 83 -2.71 5.39 7.68
C TYR A 83 -3.08 5.23 9.16
N VAL A 84 -2.68 4.12 9.75
CA VAL A 84 -2.92 3.77 11.15
C VAL A 84 -1.83 4.40 12.01
N GLU A 85 -2.24 5.01 13.12
CA GLU A 85 -1.35 5.50 14.17
C GLU A 85 -1.47 4.60 15.40
N LYS A 86 -0.43 4.54 16.23
CA LYS A 86 -0.47 3.75 17.48
C LYS A 86 -1.65 4.12 18.38
N ALA A 87 -2.03 5.40 18.41
CA ALA A 87 -3.16 5.90 19.21
C ALA A 87 -4.53 5.35 18.77
N TRP A 88 -4.62 4.71 17.59
CA TRP A 88 -5.86 4.13 17.07
C TRP A 88 -6.03 2.67 17.51
N LEU A 89 -4.98 2.08 18.06
CA LEU A 89 -4.98 0.69 18.47
C LEU A 89 -5.75 0.56 19.79
N ASN A 90 -6.71 -0.36 19.82
CA ASN A 90 -7.43 -0.68 21.04
C ASN A 90 -6.56 -1.58 21.93
N PRO A 91 -6.25 -1.21 23.18
CA PRO A 91 -5.45 -2.04 24.08
C PRO A 91 -5.97 -3.47 24.18
N ILE A 92 -7.29 -3.64 24.23
CA ILE A 92 -7.97 -4.94 24.35
C ILE A 92 -7.54 -5.90 23.24
N HIS A 93 -7.30 -5.41 22.03
CA HIS A 93 -6.87 -6.28 20.94
C HIS A 93 -5.40 -6.69 21.04
N PHE A 94 -4.56 -5.94 21.75
CA PHE A 94 -3.09 -6.11 21.78
C PHE A 94 -2.54 -6.52 23.15
N GLU A 95 -3.39 -6.77 24.14
CA GLU A 95 -3.01 -7.16 25.51
C GLU A 95 -2.13 -8.41 25.58
N GLU A 96 -2.32 -9.37 24.67
CA GLU A 96 -1.57 -10.63 24.65
C GLU A 96 -0.15 -10.53 24.08
N LEU A 97 0.19 -9.42 23.41
CA LEU A 97 1.55 -9.25 22.89
C LEU A 97 2.51 -8.88 24.02
N PRO A 98 3.73 -9.46 24.08
CA PRO A 98 4.76 -9.02 25.01
C PRO A 98 5.05 -7.52 24.81
N GLY A 99 4.64 -6.68 25.79
CA GLY A 99 4.76 -5.22 25.71
C GLY A 99 3.50 -4.49 25.20
N GLY A 100 2.40 -5.20 24.96
CA GLY A 100 1.10 -4.63 24.58
C GLY A 100 1.16 -3.80 23.30
N ILE A 101 0.39 -2.70 23.25
CA ILE A 101 0.42 -1.72 22.13
C ILE A 101 1.83 -1.18 21.86
N ASN A 102 2.66 -1.03 22.89
CA ASN A 102 4.00 -0.46 22.73
C ASN A 102 4.93 -1.36 21.90
N SER A 103 4.63 -2.67 21.83
CA SER A 103 5.34 -3.63 20.99
C SER A 103 5.00 -3.52 19.50
N VAL A 104 3.96 -2.76 19.15
CA VAL A 104 3.52 -2.62 17.76
C VAL A 104 4.55 -1.82 16.97
N THR A 105 5.11 -2.48 15.98
CA THR A 105 6.20 -2.00 15.13
C THR A 105 5.67 -1.28 13.90
N LYS A 106 6.51 -0.47 13.27
CA LYS A 106 6.09 0.44 12.19
C LYS A 106 5.60 -0.29 10.94
N ASP A 107 6.11 -1.47 10.66
CA ASP A 107 5.63 -2.33 9.58
C ASP A 107 4.30 -3.04 9.90
N VAL A 108 4.01 -3.33 11.17
CA VAL A 108 2.65 -3.72 11.55
C VAL A 108 1.69 -2.57 11.25
N LEU A 109 2.05 -1.33 11.59
CA LEU A 109 1.26 -0.16 11.20
C LEU A 109 1.16 -0.03 9.68
N GLY A 110 2.28 -0.19 8.95
CA GLY A 110 2.30 -0.13 7.49
C GLY A 110 1.39 -1.17 6.84
N PHE A 111 1.39 -2.40 7.35
CA PHE A 111 0.49 -3.47 6.93
C PHE A 111 -0.98 -3.11 7.20
N LEU A 112 -1.30 -2.71 8.44
CA LEU A 112 -2.66 -2.34 8.80
C LEU A 112 -3.15 -1.14 7.96
N SER A 113 -2.30 -0.14 7.73
CA SER A 113 -2.60 1.03 6.90
C SER A 113 -2.91 0.65 5.46
N ILE A 114 -2.08 -0.18 4.81
CA ILE A 114 -2.28 -0.51 3.41
C ILE A 114 -3.51 -1.42 3.23
N VAL A 115 -3.77 -2.35 4.14
CA VAL A 115 -5.00 -3.15 4.13
C VAL A 115 -6.21 -2.25 4.37
N LEU A 116 -6.15 -1.36 5.37
CA LEU A 116 -7.24 -0.43 5.71
C LEU A 116 -7.60 0.49 4.52
N MET A 117 -6.59 1.02 3.83
CA MET A 117 -6.79 1.83 2.62
C MET A 117 -7.52 1.04 1.53
N ASN A 118 -7.13 -0.22 1.29
CA ASN A 118 -7.78 -1.08 0.31
C ASN A 118 -9.24 -1.40 0.68
N ILE A 119 -9.52 -1.74 1.94
CA ILE A 119 -10.89 -2.11 2.35
C ILE A 119 -11.84 -0.90 2.41
N LYS A 120 -11.34 0.28 2.81
CA LYS A 120 -12.18 1.49 2.87
C LYS A 120 -12.59 1.98 1.48
N THR A 121 -11.71 1.80 0.49
CA THR A 121 -11.97 2.16 -0.92
C THR A 121 -12.93 1.23 -1.63
N ALA A 122 -13.17 0.02 -1.11
CA ALA A 122 -14.15 -0.90 -1.68
C ALA A 122 -15.57 -0.30 -1.72
N GLN A 123 -16.42 -0.84 -2.58
CA GLN A 123 -17.77 -0.32 -2.81
C GLN A 123 -18.79 -1.02 -1.89
N VAL A 124 -19.85 -0.32 -1.47
CA VAL A 124 -20.93 -0.96 -0.69
C VAL A 124 -21.77 -1.83 -1.62
N GLN A 125 -22.14 -3.02 -1.17
CA GLN A 125 -22.95 -3.99 -1.90
C GLN A 125 -24.46 -3.61 -1.99
N GLU A 126 -24.80 -2.31 -2.01
CA GLU A 126 -26.20 -1.85 -2.02
C GLU A 126 -26.42 -0.94 -3.23
N GLY A 127 -27.21 -1.39 -4.22
CA GLY A 127 -27.73 -0.55 -5.31
C GLY A 127 -27.90 -1.23 -6.68
N LEU A 128 -28.69 -0.59 -7.56
CA LEU A 128 -28.93 -0.92 -9.00
C LEU A 128 -27.64 -1.20 -9.81
N ILE A 129 -26.47 -0.85 -9.28
CA ILE A 129 -25.14 -1.15 -9.84
C ILE A 129 -24.91 -2.67 -10.00
N TRP A 130 -25.64 -3.47 -9.23
CA TRP A 130 -25.63 -4.94 -9.25
C TRP A 130 -26.77 -5.54 -10.07
N ASP A 131 -27.70 -4.71 -10.57
CA ASP A 131 -28.75 -5.10 -11.52
C ASP A 131 -28.16 -5.10 -12.93
N GLU A 132 -28.21 -6.26 -13.58
CA GLU A 132 -27.73 -6.42 -14.95
C GLU A 132 -28.40 -5.48 -15.96
N ARG A 133 -29.55 -4.89 -15.63
CA ARG A 133 -30.31 -4.00 -16.52
C ARG A 133 -29.92 -2.52 -16.39
N ALA A 134 -29.29 -2.11 -15.29
CA ALA A 134 -28.84 -0.73 -15.09
C ALA A 134 -27.38 -0.48 -15.59
N LYS A 135 -26.83 -1.42 -16.37
CA LYS A 135 -25.43 -1.55 -16.82
C LYS A 135 -24.80 -0.39 -17.62
N LEU A 136 -25.53 0.69 -17.92
CA LEU A 136 -25.02 1.78 -18.76
C LEU A 136 -24.44 2.94 -17.94
N GLY A 137 -23.17 2.83 -17.56
CA GLY A 137 -22.34 4.02 -17.33
C GLY A 137 -21.65 4.15 -15.97
N ILE A 138 -21.87 3.24 -15.01
CA ILE A 138 -21.12 3.25 -13.75
C ILE A 138 -19.96 2.25 -13.87
N PRO A 139 -18.69 2.71 -13.98
CA PRO A 139 -17.55 1.82 -13.98
C PRO A 139 -17.39 1.19 -12.59
N VAL A 140 -17.96 0.00 -12.42
CA VAL A 140 -17.63 -0.88 -11.29
C VAL A 140 -16.18 -1.30 -11.46
N ALA A 141 -15.35 -0.92 -10.49
CA ALA A 141 -13.91 -0.99 -10.62
C ALA A 141 -13.33 -1.91 -9.54
N GLY A 142 -12.58 -2.92 -10.00
CA GLY A 142 -11.85 -3.82 -9.11
C GLY A 142 -10.78 -3.07 -8.29
N PRO A 143 -10.17 -3.74 -7.30
CA PRO A 143 -9.18 -3.15 -6.37
C PRO A 143 -8.05 -2.40 -7.09
N LYS A 144 -7.64 -2.88 -8.28
CA LYS A 144 -6.63 -2.27 -9.15
C LYS A 144 -6.86 -0.81 -9.53
N VAL A 145 -8.11 -0.41 -9.68
CA VAL A 145 -8.45 0.93 -10.17
C VAL A 145 -8.50 1.93 -9.01
N LEU A 146 -8.48 1.44 -7.77
CA LEU A 146 -8.69 2.26 -6.58
C LEU A 146 -7.38 2.48 -5.81
N GLY A 147 -6.48 1.48 -5.77
CA GLY A 147 -5.18 1.59 -5.11
C GLY A 147 -4.09 2.21 -6.00
N TRP A 148 -3.19 3.02 -5.39
CA TRP A 148 -1.97 3.50 -6.04
C TRP A 148 -0.72 2.68 -5.66
N ILE A 149 -0.74 2.04 -4.50
CA ILE A 149 0.22 0.99 -4.10
C ILE A 149 -0.56 -0.33 -4.02
N MET A 150 -0.05 -1.37 -4.69
CA MET A 150 -0.55 -2.73 -4.55
C MET A 150 0.61 -3.73 -4.48
N PRO A 151 0.53 -4.79 -3.67
CA PRO A 151 1.57 -5.81 -3.69
C PRO A 151 1.45 -6.64 -4.96
N ARG A 152 2.61 -6.98 -5.54
CA ARG A 152 2.74 -7.95 -6.64
C ARG A 152 2.80 -9.38 -6.10
N ASN A 153 3.34 -9.57 -4.89
CA ASN A 153 3.18 -10.80 -4.09
C ASN A 153 1.73 -10.94 -3.60
N ASN A 154 1.31 -12.16 -3.28
CA ASN A 154 -0.01 -12.39 -2.72
C ASN A 154 -0.09 -11.85 -1.29
N TRP A 155 -1.31 -11.53 -0.86
CA TRP A 155 -1.54 -10.99 0.48
C TRP A 155 -1.23 -11.97 1.60
N VAL A 156 -1.26 -13.29 1.35
CA VAL A 156 -0.82 -14.30 2.33
C VAL A 156 0.67 -14.13 2.64
N SER A 157 1.49 -13.95 1.62
CA SER A 157 2.94 -13.75 1.74
C SER A 157 3.24 -12.41 2.42
N VAL A 158 2.51 -11.35 2.08
CA VAL A 158 2.65 -10.04 2.75
C VAL A 158 2.26 -10.14 4.22
N PHE A 159 1.14 -10.80 4.54
CA PHE A 159 0.67 -11.01 5.91
C PHE A 159 1.68 -11.80 6.75
N ARG A 160 2.32 -12.84 6.18
CA ARG A 160 3.37 -13.62 6.85
C ARG A 160 4.54 -12.76 7.36
N LEU A 161 4.83 -11.61 6.73
CA LEU A 161 5.87 -10.69 7.20
C LEU A 161 5.57 -10.12 8.59
N VAL A 162 4.29 -9.94 8.93
CA VAL A 162 3.85 -9.31 10.20
C VAL A 162 3.08 -10.25 11.13
N GLN A 163 2.67 -11.42 10.64
CA GLN A 163 1.78 -12.36 11.32
C GLN A 163 2.18 -12.61 12.79
N MET A 164 3.46 -12.89 13.03
CA MET A 164 3.96 -13.21 14.37
C MET A 164 3.95 -12.03 15.35
N ARG A 165 3.73 -10.81 14.85
CA ARG A 165 3.68 -9.56 15.63
C ARG A 165 2.27 -8.99 15.73
N LEU A 166 1.29 -9.74 15.22
CA LEU A 166 -0.13 -9.47 15.42
C LEU A 166 -0.69 -10.33 16.56
N PRO A 167 -1.69 -9.84 17.31
CA PRO A 167 -2.37 -10.60 18.35
C PRO A 167 -2.97 -11.89 17.80
N HIS A 168 -2.89 -12.98 18.57
CA HIS A 168 -3.31 -14.33 18.14
C HIS A 168 -2.77 -14.75 16.75
N ARG A 169 -1.57 -14.27 16.38
CA ARG A 169 -0.99 -14.48 15.04
C ARG A 169 -1.91 -14.01 13.90
N GLY A 170 -2.68 -12.96 14.15
CA GLY A 170 -3.61 -12.32 13.21
C GLY A 170 -4.90 -13.08 12.94
N SER A 171 -5.27 -14.11 13.71
CA SER A 171 -6.58 -14.78 13.57
C SER A 171 -7.77 -13.83 13.77
N ASN A 172 -7.55 -12.73 14.52
CA ASN A 172 -8.55 -11.70 14.79
C ASN A 172 -8.37 -10.44 13.91
N LEU A 173 -7.70 -10.55 12.77
CA LEU A 173 -7.37 -9.41 11.92
C LEU A 173 -8.61 -8.63 11.47
N TRP A 174 -9.72 -9.32 11.18
CA TRP A 174 -10.98 -8.66 10.80
C TRP A 174 -11.48 -7.69 11.87
N ASN A 175 -11.55 -8.11 13.13
CA ASN A 175 -12.06 -7.25 14.20
C ASN A 175 -11.12 -6.07 14.48
N ILE A 176 -9.80 -6.28 14.35
CA ILE A 176 -8.81 -5.19 14.40
C ILE A 176 -9.09 -4.17 13.29
N LEU A 177 -9.29 -4.62 12.05
CA LEU A 177 -9.58 -3.75 10.91
C LEU A 177 -10.93 -3.05 11.04
N GLU A 178 -11.94 -3.72 11.58
CA GLU A 178 -13.27 -3.16 11.83
C GLU A 178 -13.20 -2.02 12.86
N HIS A 179 -12.47 -2.23 13.96
CA HIS A 179 -12.19 -1.16 14.92
C HIS A 179 -11.41 -0.01 14.28
N LEU A 180 -10.34 -0.31 13.54
CA LEU A 180 -9.52 0.71 12.88
C LEU A 180 -10.31 1.49 11.82
N ALA A 181 -11.30 0.87 11.17
CA ALA A 181 -12.16 1.54 10.22
C ALA A 181 -12.98 2.67 10.84
N CYS A 182 -13.15 2.68 12.16
CA CYS A 182 -13.75 3.80 12.89
C CYS A 182 -12.98 5.10 12.83
N TYR A 183 -11.70 5.08 12.49
CA TYR A 183 -10.88 6.28 12.52
C TYR A 183 -10.53 6.78 11.13
N ARG A 184 -10.30 8.09 11.03
CA ARG A 184 -9.75 8.75 9.85
C ARG A 184 -8.65 9.73 10.25
N ASN A 185 -7.64 9.87 9.40
CA ASN A 185 -6.57 10.82 9.63
C ASN A 185 -7.12 12.26 9.60
N SER A 186 -6.58 13.11 10.47
CA SER A 186 -6.90 14.53 10.54
C SER A 186 -5.63 15.36 10.35
N LYS A 187 -5.74 16.47 9.62
CA LYS A 187 -4.64 17.45 9.51
C LYS A 187 -4.20 18.03 10.86
N SER A 188 -5.08 17.99 11.86
CA SER A 188 -4.77 18.46 13.21
C SER A 188 -4.01 17.43 14.07
N GLY A 189 -3.76 16.22 13.55
CA GLY A 189 -3.20 15.11 14.33
C GLY A 189 -4.12 14.58 15.45
N LYS A 190 -5.37 15.06 15.52
CA LYS A 190 -6.35 14.57 16.50
C LYS A 190 -7.10 13.38 15.92
N LEU A 191 -7.33 12.36 16.74
CA LEU A 191 -8.24 11.25 16.44
C LEU A 191 -9.61 11.78 16.02
N ARG A 192 -10.15 11.26 14.92
CA ARG A 192 -11.51 11.57 14.45
C ARG A 192 -12.21 10.29 14.06
N LEU A 193 -13.50 10.23 14.42
CA LEU A 193 -14.38 9.17 13.96
C LEU A 193 -14.64 9.32 12.45
N ASP A 194 -14.71 8.19 11.76
CA ASP A 194 -15.24 8.03 10.41
C ASP A 194 -16.68 7.51 10.53
N GLU A 195 -17.63 8.45 10.55
CA GLU A 195 -19.06 8.20 10.75
C GLU A 195 -19.67 7.26 9.69
N ARG A 196 -18.98 7.05 8.56
CA ARG A 196 -19.37 6.06 7.55
C ARG A 196 -19.28 4.63 8.09
N PHE A 197 -18.32 4.35 8.97
CA PHE A 197 -18.03 2.99 9.46
C PHE A 197 -18.37 2.80 10.93
N CYS A 198 -18.53 3.88 11.69
CA CYS A 198 -18.74 3.77 13.13
C CYS A 198 -19.72 4.79 13.70
N THR A 199 -20.27 4.40 14.85
CA THR A 199 -21.07 5.23 15.75
C THR A 199 -20.34 5.38 17.09
N GLY A 200 -20.92 6.11 18.03
CA GLY A 200 -20.35 6.27 19.38
C GLY A 200 -19.38 7.45 19.49
N LYS A 201 -18.37 7.31 20.35
CA LYS A 201 -17.40 8.38 20.69
C LYS A 201 -15.99 7.96 20.28
N VAL A 202 -15.09 8.93 20.12
CA VAL A 202 -13.68 8.68 19.74
C VAL A 202 -12.99 7.72 20.72
N ASP A 203 -13.24 7.83 22.02
CA ASP A 203 -12.61 6.98 23.04
C ASP A 203 -13.26 5.59 23.17
N ASN A 204 -14.43 5.40 22.55
CA ASN A 204 -15.15 4.13 22.55
C ASN A 204 -15.97 4.01 21.26
N PRO A 205 -15.30 3.84 20.11
CA PRO A 205 -15.99 3.79 18.84
C PRO A 205 -16.68 2.44 18.69
N LYS A 206 -17.85 2.44 18.05
CA LYS A 206 -18.63 1.23 17.80
C LYS A 206 -18.78 1.03 16.30
N PRO A 207 -18.16 0.00 15.71
CA PRO A 207 -18.44 -0.39 14.33
C PRO A 207 -19.93 -0.50 14.05
N ASN A 208 -20.36 0.01 12.89
CA ASN A 208 -21.75 -0.02 12.46
C ASN A 208 -22.04 -1.16 11.46
N GLY A 209 -21.06 -2.02 11.16
CA GLY A 209 -21.16 -3.13 10.21
C GLY A 209 -21.00 -2.76 8.73
N GLU A 210 -20.89 -1.46 8.38
CA GLU A 210 -20.79 -1.02 6.97
C GLU A 210 -19.53 -1.53 6.27
N LEU A 211 -18.45 -1.76 7.01
CA LEU A 211 -17.24 -2.37 6.45
C LEU A 211 -17.49 -3.82 5.98
N GLY A 212 -18.34 -4.57 6.67
CA GLY A 212 -18.70 -5.94 6.30
C GLY A 212 -19.51 -6.03 5.01
N LYS A 213 -20.18 -4.94 4.62
CA LYS A 213 -20.94 -4.83 3.36
C LYS A 213 -20.09 -4.40 2.17
N LYS A 214 -18.79 -4.16 2.37
CA LYS A 214 -17.89 -3.71 1.32
C LYS A 214 -17.47 -4.86 0.43
N SER A 215 -17.40 -4.61 -0.86
CA SER A 215 -17.00 -5.59 -1.87
C SER A 215 -16.27 -4.95 -3.05
N TRP A 216 -15.56 -5.79 -3.79
CA TRP A 216 -15.10 -5.46 -5.14
C TRP A 216 -15.87 -6.29 -6.15
N ALA A 217 -16.04 -5.75 -7.35
CA ALA A 217 -16.67 -6.47 -8.43
C ALA A 217 -16.05 -6.20 -9.78
N ARG A 218 -16.34 -7.11 -10.70
CA ARG A 218 -16.02 -6.94 -12.11
C ARG A 218 -16.99 -5.96 -12.76
N PRO A 219 -16.63 -5.37 -13.92
CA PRO A 219 -17.58 -4.61 -14.72
C PRO A 219 -18.87 -5.40 -14.91
N GLY A 220 -20.02 -4.80 -14.59
CA GLY A 220 -21.32 -5.47 -14.60
C GLY A 220 -21.78 -6.06 -13.27
N GLY A 221 -21.02 -5.89 -12.18
CA GLY A 221 -21.45 -6.26 -10.83
C GLY A 221 -21.33 -7.74 -10.47
N TYR A 222 -20.88 -8.61 -11.37
CA TYR A 222 -20.69 -10.02 -11.01
C TYR A 222 -19.51 -10.65 -11.74
N PRO A 223 -18.77 -11.59 -11.11
CA PRO A 223 -18.77 -11.90 -9.67
C PRO A 223 -18.30 -10.72 -8.80
N TYR A 224 -18.66 -10.76 -7.51
CA TYR A 224 -18.11 -9.89 -6.48
C TYR A 224 -17.30 -10.69 -5.46
N LEU A 225 -16.43 -9.99 -4.73
CA LEU A 225 -15.64 -10.51 -3.61
C LEU A 225 -15.90 -9.61 -2.41
N LEU A 226 -16.41 -10.18 -1.32
CA LEU A 226 -16.57 -9.43 -0.09
C LEU A 226 -15.18 -9.12 0.50
N VAL A 227 -15.06 -7.92 1.03
CA VAL A 227 -13.85 -7.47 1.74
C VAL A 227 -13.54 -8.40 2.91
N LYS A 228 -14.57 -8.85 3.64
CA LYS A 228 -14.41 -9.78 4.76
C LYS A 228 -13.88 -11.14 4.32
N GLU A 229 -14.46 -11.71 3.26
CA GLU A 229 -14.01 -12.99 2.70
C GLU A 229 -12.54 -12.93 2.29
N TRP A 230 -12.12 -11.83 1.66
CA TRP A 230 -10.73 -11.61 1.30
C TRP A 230 -9.80 -11.58 2.52
N VAL A 231 -10.15 -10.78 3.55
CA VAL A 231 -9.35 -10.68 4.78
C VAL A 231 -9.23 -12.04 5.47
N ASP A 232 -10.37 -12.69 5.71
CA ASP A 232 -10.41 -14.02 6.33
C ASP A 232 -9.60 -15.05 5.51
N GLY A 233 -9.65 -14.94 4.18
CA GLY A 233 -8.92 -15.80 3.26
C GLY A 233 -7.41 -15.70 3.46
N PHE A 234 -6.84 -14.50 3.41
CA PHE A 234 -5.38 -14.36 3.50
C PHE A 234 -4.84 -14.43 4.94
N SER A 235 -5.66 -14.12 5.95
CA SER A 235 -5.25 -14.16 7.36
C SER A 235 -5.35 -15.56 7.97
N ASN A 236 -5.93 -16.53 7.26
CA ASN A 236 -6.05 -17.90 7.75
C ASN A 236 -4.65 -18.56 7.85
N PRO A 237 -4.21 -18.94 9.07
CA PRO A 237 -2.91 -19.55 9.28
C PRO A 237 -2.76 -20.95 8.65
N VAL A 238 -3.87 -21.64 8.36
CA VAL A 238 -3.89 -22.99 7.78
C VAL A 238 -4.40 -22.91 6.35
N GLY A 239 -3.48 -22.89 5.39
CA GLY A 239 -3.84 -22.93 3.97
C GLY A 239 -4.51 -21.65 3.45
N GLY A 240 -4.18 -20.49 4.04
CA GLY A 240 -4.72 -19.20 3.62
C GLY A 240 -4.61 -18.97 2.10
N ARG A 241 -5.65 -18.34 1.56
CA ARG A 241 -5.82 -18.05 0.12
C ARG A 241 -6.00 -16.57 -0.08
N ASP A 242 -5.25 -16.00 -1.02
CA ASP A 242 -5.47 -14.63 -1.43
C ASP A 242 -6.59 -14.56 -2.47
N LEU A 243 -7.83 -14.54 -2.00
CA LEU A 243 -9.02 -14.49 -2.84
C LEU A 243 -9.04 -13.27 -3.77
N LEU A 244 -8.35 -12.17 -3.43
CA LEU A 244 -8.27 -11.00 -4.29
C LEU A 244 -7.38 -11.26 -5.52
N SER A 245 -6.29 -11.98 -5.33
CA SER A 245 -5.43 -12.44 -6.43
C SER A 245 -6.17 -13.39 -7.36
N GLU A 246 -6.96 -14.31 -6.81
CA GLU A 246 -7.80 -15.22 -7.61
C GLU A 246 -8.92 -14.47 -8.35
N PHE A 247 -9.60 -13.57 -7.64
CA PHE A 247 -10.67 -12.74 -8.18
C PHE A 247 -10.19 -11.87 -9.36
N ASP A 248 -8.93 -11.40 -9.28
CA ASP A 248 -8.33 -10.47 -10.22
C ASP A 248 -7.18 -11.09 -11.05
N ALA A 249 -7.18 -12.42 -11.17
CA ALA A 249 -6.16 -13.22 -11.85
C ALA A 249 -5.94 -12.80 -13.32
N THR A 250 -7.02 -12.43 -14.01
CA THR A 250 -6.97 -11.97 -15.41
C THR A 250 -6.29 -10.61 -15.58
N ARG A 251 -6.05 -9.86 -14.50
CA ARG A 251 -5.47 -8.51 -14.56
C ARG A 251 -4.17 -8.36 -13.77
N GLN A 252 -3.62 -9.43 -13.19
CA GLN A 252 -2.33 -9.50 -12.45
C GLN A 252 -2.24 -8.74 -11.09
N ILE A 253 -3.00 -9.13 -10.05
CA ILE A 253 -2.71 -8.75 -8.64
C ILE A 253 -2.19 -9.99 -7.95
N GLY A 254 -1.19 -9.82 -7.07
CA GLY A 254 -0.69 -10.81 -6.13
C GLY A 254 -0.28 -12.19 -6.67
N GLY A 255 -0.25 -12.39 -7.99
CA GLY A 255 0.09 -13.66 -8.61
C GLY A 255 1.60 -13.91 -8.79
N PHE A 256 2.50 -13.04 -8.33
CA PHE A 256 3.95 -13.24 -8.54
C PHE A 256 4.44 -14.53 -7.86
N ASP A 257 3.93 -14.81 -6.66
CA ASP A 257 4.29 -16.00 -5.91
C ASP A 257 3.86 -17.30 -6.62
N LEU A 258 2.77 -17.24 -7.41
CA LEU A 258 2.23 -18.38 -8.15
C LEU A 258 3.05 -18.74 -9.39
N VAL A 259 3.87 -17.80 -9.89
CA VAL A 259 4.79 -18.03 -11.02
C VAL A 259 6.22 -18.28 -10.53
N GLY A 260 6.38 -18.69 -9.28
CA GLY A 260 7.67 -19.04 -8.67
C GLY A 260 8.56 -17.84 -8.34
N LYS A 261 8.06 -16.60 -8.44
CA LYS A 261 8.80 -15.41 -8.03
C LYS A 261 8.56 -15.15 -6.55
N THR A 262 9.62 -15.22 -5.76
CA THR A 262 9.56 -15.03 -4.31
C THR A 262 9.59 -13.55 -3.92
N MET A 263 9.51 -13.30 -2.62
CA MET A 263 9.93 -12.04 -2.00
C MET A 263 11.34 -11.65 -2.47
N GLU A 264 11.60 -10.35 -2.51
CA GLU A 264 12.95 -9.80 -2.70
C GLU A 264 13.58 -9.53 -1.33
N HIS A 265 14.80 -9.05 -1.29
CA HIS A 265 15.50 -8.76 -0.04
C HIS A 265 15.82 -7.28 0.12
N VAL A 266 15.90 -6.83 1.37
CA VAL A 266 16.49 -5.53 1.64
C VAL A 266 17.94 -5.54 1.15
N ARG A 267 18.37 -4.46 0.50
CA ARG A 267 19.74 -4.33 -0.02
C ARG A 267 20.76 -4.67 1.07
N ASN A 268 21.71 -5.55 0.73
CA ASN A 268 22.76 -6.04 1.64
C ASN A 268 22.24 -6.76 2.89
N SER A 269 21.07 -7.38 2.83
CA SER A 269 20.43 -8.11 3.92
C SER A 269 19.71 -9.34 3.40
N ASN A 270 19.43 -10.30 4.29
CA ASN A 270 18.59 -11.47 4.02
C ASN A 270 17.13 -11.23 4.48
N ARG A 271 16.77 -9.99 4.85
CA ARG A 271 15.40 -9.64 5.24
C ARG A 271 14.48 -9.66 4.01
N PRO A 272 13.44 -10.52 3.98
CA PRO A 272 12.52 -10.55 2.86
C PRO A 272 11.58 -9.33 2.88
N VAL A 273 11.25 -8.82 1.69
CA VAL A 273 10.33 -7.71 1.47
C VAL A 273 9.44 -7.98 0.25
N ALA A 274 8.22 -7.47 0.32
CA ALA A 274 7.29 -7.55 -0.78
C ALA A 274 7.69 -6.62 -1.92
N ILE A 275 7.39 -7.06 -3.14
CA ILE A 275 7.45 -6.26 -4.36
C ILE A 275 6.14 -5.51 -4.48
N TRP A 276 6.22 -4.19 -4.57
CA TRP A 276 5.07 -3.32 -4.69
C TRP A 276 5.02 -2.71 -6.08
N GLU A 277 3.80 -2.59 -6.61
CA GLU A 277 3.49 -1.84 -7.81
C GLU A 277 2.99 -0.45 -7.42
N PHE A 278 3.66 0.58 -7.94
CA PHE A 278 3.35 1.99 -7.79
C PHE A 278 2.73 2.51 -9.08
N ARG A 279 1.51 3.01 -8.97
CA ARG A 279 0.68 3.45 -10.09
C ARG A 279 0.52 4.97 -10.07
N GLU A 280 0.22 5.52 -11.24
CA GLU A 280 -0.05 6.95 -11.43
C GLU A 280 1.10 7.87 -10.98
N LEU A 281 2.36 7.45 -11.18
CA LEU A 281 3.57 8.23 -10.84
C LEU A 281 3.76 9.51 -11.68
N GLY A 282 2.76 9.82 -12.49
CA GLY A 282 2.68 10.98 -13.35
C GLY A 282 2.83 10.61 -14.81
N VAL A 283 2.93 11.67 -15.61
CA VAL A 283 3.10 11.59 -17.05
C VAL A 283 4.39 12.32 -17.40
N VAL A 284 5.29 11.65 -18.11
CA VAL A 284 6.61 12.19 -18.47
C VAL A 284 6.84 12.15 -19.97
N ARG A 285 7.56 13.14 -20.49
CA ARG A 285 8.01 13.10 -21.89
C ARG A 285 9.20 12.15 -22.02
N PRO A 286 9.44 11.54 -23.19
CA PRO A 286 10.58 10.63 -23.41
C PRO A 286 11.92 11.20 -22.94
N LYS A 287 12.18 12.49 -23.22
CA LYS A 287 13.41 13.20 -22.84
C LYS A 287 13.63 13.32 -21.32
N LYS A 288 12.59 13.07 -20.51
CA LYS A 288 12.60 13.15 -19.05
C LYS A 288 12.34 11.80 -18.38
N LEU A 289 12.16 10.74 -19.17
CA LEU A 289 11.89 9.40 -18.64
C LEU A 289 13.07 8.90 -17.80
N LEU A 290 14.31 9.02 -18.30
CA LEU A 290 15.49 8.56 -17.58
C LEU A 290 15.67 9.30 -16.24
N ASP A 291 15.66 10.64 -16.25
CA ASP A 291 15.74 11.47 -15.04
C ASP A 291 14.70 11.04 -13.99
N HIS A 292 13.48 10.76 -14.45
CA HIS A 292 12.36 10.35 -13.59
C HIS A 292 12.56 8.95 -13.01
N LEU A 293 12.99 7.98 -13.83
CA LEU A 293 13.33 6.62 -13.39
C LEU A 293 14.48 6.61 -12.39
N THR A 294 15.53 7.41 -12.63
CA THR A 294 16.64 7.57 -11.67
C THR A 294 16.17 8.13 -10.34
N THR A 295 15.22 9.07 -10.36
CA THR A 295 14.64 9.64 -9.13
C THR A 295 13.83 8.60 -8.36
N ILE A 296 13.06 7.76 -9.05
CA ILE A 296 12.34 6.62 -8.45
C ILE A 296 13.32 5.63 -7.83
N GLN A 297 14.34 5.21 -8.59
CA GLN A 297 15.35 4.27 -8.12
C GLN A 297 16.07 4.79 -6.87
N LYS A 298 16.45 6.07 -6.87
CA LYS A 298 17.08 6.71 -5.70
C LYS A 298 16.18 6.65 -4.47
N ALA A 299 14.89 6.98 -4.61
CA ALA A 299 13.95 6.92 -3.49
C ALA A 299 13.79 5.49 -2.93
N VAL A 300 13.82 4.47 -3.79
CA VAL A 300 13.81 3.06 -3.35
C VAL A 300 15.07 2.74 -2.55
N LEU A 301 16.25 3.13 -3.05
CA LEU A 301 17.52 2.92 -2.34
C LEU A 301 17.56 3.64 -0.98
N GLU A 302 17.06 4.88 -0.91
CA GLU A 302 16.94 5.63 0.35
C GLU A 302 16.10 4.86 1.39
N PHE A 303 15.02 4.18 0.99
CA PHE A 303 14.26 3.33 1.90
C PHE A 303 15.00 2.08 2.34
N HIS A 304 15.76 1.43 1.45
CA HIS A 304 16.60 0.28 1.82
C HIS A 304 17.71 0.68 2.81
N GLU A 305 18.29 1.86 2.65
CA GLU A 305 19.29 2.41 3.57
C GLU A 305 18.66 2.83 4.90
N LYS A 306 17.43 3.35 4.88
CA LYS A 306 16.66 3.74 6.08
C LYS A 306 16.17 2.55 6.90
N TYR A 307 15.80 1.45 6.25
CA TYR A 307 15.20 0.27 6.89
C TYR A 307 15.99 -1.03 6.65
N PRO A 308 17.29 -1.09 7.04
CA PRO A 308 18.15 -2.23 6.71
C PRO A 308 17.78 -3.51 7.47
N ASN A 309 17.38 -3.39 8.74
CA ASN A 309 17.28 -4.52 9.69
C ASN A 309 16.05 -4.49 10.61
N GLU A 310 15.16 -3.49 10.51
CA GLU A 310 13.94 -3.42 11.34
C GLU A 310 13.00 -4.62 11.05
N PRO A 311 12.20 -5.12 11.99
CA PRO A 311 11.35 -4.34 12.90
C PRO A 311 11.81 -4.46 14.34
N ALA A 312 12.68 -3.53 14.76
CA ALA A 312 12.86 -3.27 16.17
C ALA A 312 11.65 -2.44 16.65
N PRO A 313 11.13 -2.64 17.87
CA PRO A 313 10.21 -1.68 18.47
C PRO A 313 10.85 -0.29 18.37
N GLU A 314 10.07 0.72 17.96
CA GLU A 314 10.49 2.12 18.00
C GLU A 314 11.18 2.34 19.34
N ARG A 315 12.49 2.64 19.32
CA ARG A 315 13.21 3.00 20.54
C ARG A 315 12.44 4.17 21.15
N THR A 316 11.74 3.92 22.24
CA THR A 316 11.25 4.99 23.08
C THR A 316 12.47 5.82 23.47
N THR A 317 12.34 7.14 23.40
CA THR A 317 13.40 8.13 23.60
C THR A 317 14.05 8.11 25.00
N GLU A 318 13.83 7.07 25.81
CA GLU A 318 14.57 6.82 27.05
C GLU A 318 15.98 6.25 26.79
N GLU A 319 16.22 5.57 25.67
CA GLU A 319 17.57 5.05 25.35
C GLU A 319 18.56 6.13 24.91
N GLU A 320 18.10 7.27 24.40
CA GLU A 320 18.94 8.46 24.16
C GLU A 320 19.39 9.14 25.46
N CYS A 321 18.66 8.93 26.57
CA CYS A 321 19.12 9.34 27.90
C CYS A 321 20.18 8.39 28.47
N ARG A 322 20.18 7.10 28.11
CA ARG A 322 21.15 6.10 28.61
C ARG A 322 22.49 6.16 27.89
N THR A 323 22.53 6.51 26.60
CA THR A 323 23.78 6.60 25.85
C THR A 323 24.60 7.88 26.13
N ARG A 324 24.06 8.84 26.89
CA ARG A 324 24.81 10.01 27.39
C ARG A 324 25.58 9.80 28.69
N TRP A 325 25.60 8.59 29.25
CA TRP A 325 26.27 8.30 30.54
C TRP A 325 27.79 8.12 30.48
N TRP A 326 28.43 8.32 29.32
CA TRP A 326 29.89 8.26 29.19
C TRP A 326 30.59 9.62 29.12
N HIS A 327 29.92 10.72 29.48
CA HIS A 327 30.59 11.97 29.79
C HIS A 327 30.66 12.18 31.30
N ILE A 328 31.87 12.04 31.83
CA ILE A 328 32.27 12.46 33.17
C ILE A 328 31.90 13.94 33.33
N GLY A 329 30.98 14.24 34.25
CA GLY A 329 30.79 15.59 34.78
C GLY A 329 29.51 16.33 34.37
N SER A 330 28.33 15.83 34.79
CA SER A 330 27.27 16.71 35.32
C SER A 330 26.24 15.89 36.08
N TRP A 331 26.01 16.25 37.35
CA TRP A 331 24.98 15.64 38.18
C TRP A 331 23.62 16.27 37.83
N CYS A 332 22.68 15.46 37.35
CA CYS A 332 21.26 15.81 37.43
C CYS A 332 20.83 15.70 38.89
N SER A 333 20.55 16.85 39.50
CA SER A 333 20.05 17.00 40.86
C SER A 333 18.71 16.29 41.05
N LYS A 334 18.65 15.41 42.05
CA LYS A 334 17.37 14.88 42.56
C LYS A 334 16.62 16.00 43.27
N GLY A 335 15.53 16.46 42.67
CA GLY A 335 14.49 17.22 43.36
C GLY A 335 13.87 16.33 44.45
N ARG A 336 14.03 16.76 45.70
CA ARG A 336 13.40 16.19 46.88
C ARG A 336 12.01 16.81 46.98
N VAL A 337 10.95 16.00 46.93
CA VAL A 337 9.59 16.44 47.32
C VAL A 337 9.44 16.10 48.81
N GLN A 338 9.02 17.11 49.58
CA GLN A 338 8.71 17.02 51.01
C GLN A 338 7.46 16.20 51.27
#